data_AF-A0A6I2RFD0-F1
#
_entry.id   AF-A0A6I2RFD0-F1
#
_cell.length_a   1.000
_cell.length_b   1.000
_cell.length_c   1.000
_cell.angle_alpha   90.00
_cell.angle_beta   90.00
_cell.angle_gamma   90.00
#
_symmetry.space_group_name_H-M   'P 1'
#
loop_
_entity.id
_entity.type
_entity.pdbx_description
1 polymer ?
#
loop_
_entity_poly.entity_id
_entity_poly.type
_entity_poly.pdbx_seq_one_letter_code
_entity_poly.pdbx_strand_id
1 'polypeptide(L)'
;MGEKKRPGRFTIQFNLCDPKQKAVSDLLDQQGRSKAQFLTSAVLHYLNCPETPECRTPLPVDRESLEKLVLEILARNTAGQPQVEQGERKTSTEPLETDVVPQADADVEKWFGGKNGVASILSSLEMFTQN
;
A
#
# COMPACT_ATOMS: atom_id res chain seq x y z
N MET A 1 19.67 19.41 -25.35
CA MET A 1 18.89 18.19 -25.05
C MET A 1 19.87 17.02 -25.09
N GLY A 2 20.28 16.47 -23.94
CA GLY A 2 21.23 15.36 -23.91
C GLY A 2 20.58 14.09 -24.44
N GLU A 3 21.14 13.49 -25.48
CA GLU A 3 20.64 12.25 -26.06
C GLU A 3 20.70 11.13 -25.00
N LYS A 4 19.62 10.34 -24.89
CA LYS A 4 19.60 9.19 -23.96
C LYS A 4 20.67 8.19 -24.39
N LYS A 5 21.55 7.79 -23.45
CA LYS A 5 22.65 6.81 -23.66
C LYS A 5 22.25 5.54 -24.41
N ARG A 6 20.98 5.13 -24.36
CA ARG A 6 20.42 4.02 -25.14
C ARG A 6 18.98 4.36 -25.55
N PRO A 7 18.75 4.86 -26.78
CA PRO A 7 17.40 5.11 -27.26
C PRO A 7 16.61 3.80 -27.34
N GLY A 8 15.31 3.85 -27.03
CA GLY A 8 14.41 2.69 -27.10
C GLY A 8 14.53 1.68 -25.94
N ARG A 9 15.48 1.84 -25.01
CA ARG A 9 15.56 0.97 -23.82
C ARG A 9 14.67 1.52 -22.70
N PHE A 10 13.66 0.75 -22.34
CA PHE A 10 12.77 1.04 -21.22
C PHE A 10 12.86 -0.06 -20.16
N THR A 11 12.90 0.33 -18.88
CA THR A 11 12.80 -0.58 -17.73
C THR A 11 11.54 -0.20 -16.98
N ILE A 12 10.63 -1.16 -16.80
CA ILE A 12 9.34 -0.97 -16.14
C ILE A 12 9.20 -2.07 -15.10
N GLN A 13 8.71 -1.71 -13.91
CA GLN A 13 8.38 -2.64 -12.83
C GLN A 13 6.89 -2.54 -12.53
N PHE A 14 6.19 -3.67 -12.54
CA PHE A 14 4.76 -3.73 -12.22
C PHE A 14 4.55 -3.86 -10.71
N ASN A 15 3.48 -3.24 -10.22
CA ASN A 15 3.01 -3.47 -8.85
C ASN A 15 2.17 -4.75 -8.80
N LEU A 16 2.71 -5.81 -8.20
CA LEU A 16 2.02 -7.10 -8.10
C LEU A 16 0.85 -7.11 -7.09
N CYS A 17 0.74 -6.08 -6.24
CA CYS A 17 -0.41 -5.91 -5.35
C CYS A 17 -1.66 -5.41 -6.11
N ASP A 18 -1.50 -4.83 -7.30
CA ASP A 18 -2.61 -4.46 -8.18
C ASP A 18 -2.93 -5.64 -9.11
N PRO A 19 -4.14 -6.24 -9.03
CA PRO A 19 -4.50 -7.39 -9.84
C PRO A 19 -4.45 -7.12 -11.35
N LYS A 20 -4.68 -5.88 -11.79
CA LYS A 20 -4.60 -5.51 -13.21
C LYS A 20 -3.16 -5.53 -13.69
N GLN A 21 -2.26 -4.92 -12.93
CA GLN A 21 -0.83 -4.90 -13.25
C GLN A 21 -0.20 -6.29 -13.13
N LYS A 22 -0.64 -7.10 -12.15
CA LYS A 22 -0.26 -8.50 -12.04
C LYS A 22 -0.64 -9.29 -13.30
N ALA A 23 -1.90 -9.17 -13.75
CA ALA A 23 -2.36 -9.87 -14.95
C ALA A 23 -1.55 -9.47 -16.21
N VAL A 24 -1.21 -8.18 -16.35
CA VAL A 24 -0.34 -7.71 -17.45
C VAL A 24 1.08 -8.27 -17.31
N SER A 25 1.63 -8.30 -16.10
CA SER A 25 2.96 -8.89 -15.82
C SER A 25 2.98 -10.37 -16.23
N ASP A 26 2.00 -11.15 -15.76
CA ASP A 26 1.89 -12.58 -16.05
C ASP A 26 1.73 -12.82 -17.57
N LEU A 27 0.97 -11.97 -18.26
CA LEU A 27 0.79 -12.04 -19.71
C LEU A 27 2.10 -11.75 -20.46
N LEU A 28 2.85 -10.73 -20.04
CA LEU A 28 4.15 -10.42 -20.63
C LEU A 28 5.17 -11.53 -20.37
N ASP A 29 5.17 -12.12 -19.17
CA ASP A 29 6.08 -13.22 -18.84
C ASP A 29 5.90 -14.42 -19.77
N GLN A 30 4.65 -14.77 -20.11
CA GLN A 30 4.33 -15.80 -21.10
C GLN A 30 4.85 -15.51 -22.51
N GLN A 31 4.98 -14.24 -22.92
CA GLN A 31 5.50 -13.86 -24.25
C GLN A 31 7.02 -14.10 -24.40
N GLY A 32 7.76 -14.35 -23.31
CA GLY A 32 9.20 -14.62 -23.40
C GLY A 32 9.98 -13.50 -24.10
N ARG A 33 10.57 -13.79 -25.27
CA ARG A 33 11.37 -12.85 -26.08
C ARG A 33 10.54 -11.90 -26.95
N SER A 34 9.24 -12.16 -27.15
CA SER A 34 8.36 -11.32 -27.99
C SER A 34 7.65 -10.20 -27.21
N LYS A 35 7.95 -10.01 -25.92
CA LYS A 35 7.40 -8.93 -25.07
C LYS A 35 7.45 -7.55 -25.75
N ALA A 36 8.55 -7.22 -26.41
CA ALA A 36 8.71 -5.93 -27.10
C ALA A 36 7.73 -5.77 -28.27
N GLN A 37 7.53 -6.84 -29.06
CA GLN A 37 6.55 -6.83 -30.15
C GLN A 37 5.12 -6.80 -29.63
N PHE A 38 4.83 -7.59 -28.58
CA PHE A 38 3.53 -7.60 -27.93
C PHE A 38 3.13 -6.21 -27.43
N LEU A 39 4.05 -5.52 -26.72
CA LEU A 39 3.83 -4.14 -26.26
C LEU A 39 3.62 -3.18 -27.43
N THR A 40 4.37 -3.35 -28.52
CA THR A 40 4.21 -2.51 -29.72
C THR A 40 2.83 -2.70 -30.34
N SER A 41 2.39 -3.95 -30.52
CA SER A 41 1.06 -4.27 -31.04
C SER A 41 -0.05 -3.76 -30.12
N ALA A 42 0.09 -3.89 -28.81
CA ALA A 42 -0.87 -3.39 -27.83
C ALA A 42 -1.01 -1.85 -27.89
N VAL A 43 0.12 -1.13 -27.97
CA VAL A 43 0.11 0.34 -28.07
C VAL A 43 -0.49 0.80 -29.40
N LEU A 44 -0.09 0.18 -30.52
CA LEU A 44 -0.67 0.51 -31.83
C LEU A 44 -2.16 0.19 -31.89
N HIS A 45 -2.59 -0.90 -31.27
CA HIS A 45 -4.01 -1.24 -31.20
C HIS A 45 -4.78 -0.21 -30.38
N TYR A 46 -4.27 0.18 -29.20
CA TYR A 46 -4.90 1.21 -28.36
C TYR A 46 -5.09 2.55 -29.10
N LEU A 47 -4.10 2.97 -29.89
CA LEU A 47 -4.17 4.23 -30.65
C LEU A 47 -5.15 4.18 -31.83
N ASN A 48 -5.33 3.01 -32.44
CA ASN A 48 -6.10 2.86 -33.67
C ASN A 48 -7.52 2.30 -33.46
N CYS A 49 -7.87 1.92 -32.22
CA CYS A 49 -9.17 1.34 -31.92
C CYS A 49 -10.14 2.42 -31.37
N PRO A 50 -11.29 2.67 -32.02
CA PRO A 50 -12.25 3.69 -31.60
C PRO A 50 -13.05 3.32 -30.34
N GLU A 51 -12.93 2.07 -29.87
CA GLU A 51 -13.74 1.49 -28.79
C GLU A 51 -13.02 1.45 -27.43
N THR A 52 -11.76 1.87 -27.37
CA THR A 52 -10.95 1.73 -26.15
C THR A 52 -11.31 2.82 -25.12
N PRO A 53 -11.68 2.45 -23.88
CA PRO A 53 -11.96 3.41 -22.82
C PRO A 53 -10.70 4.20 -22.54
N GLU A 54 -10.80 5.54 -22.54
CA GLU A 54 -9.73 6.42 -22.10
C GLU A 54 -9.14 5.86 -20.81
N CYS A 55 -7.85 5.53 -20.83
CA CYS A 55 -7.07 5.37 -19.61
C CYS A 55 -7.26 6.66 -18.83
N ARG A 56 -8.21 6.67 -17.89
CA ARG A 56 -8.48 7.78 -17.01
C ARG A 56 -7.21 7.97 -16.20
N THR A 57 -6.36 8.88 -16.66
CA THR A 57 -5.37 9.52 -15.81
C THR A 57 -6.17 9.97 -14.59
N PRO A 58 -5.85 9.52 -13.36
CA PRO A 58 -6.53 10.07 -12.20
C PRO A 58 -6.36 11.57 -12.30
N LEU A 59 -7.49 12.28 -12.45
CA LEU A 59 -7.51 13.73 -12.46
C LEU A 59 -6.69 14.18 -11.25
N PRO A 60 -5.78 15.16 -11.41
CA PRO A 60 -5.09 15.73 -10.27
C PRO A 60 -6.15 16.14 -9.26
N VAL A 61 -6.20 15.41 -8.13
CA VAL A 61 -7.16 15.68 -7.08
C VAL A 61 -6.80 17.04 -6.52
N ASP A 62 -7.71 17.99 -6.67
CA ASP A 62 -7.53 19.34 -6.15
C ASP A 62 -7.25 19.26 -4.63
N ARG A 63 -6.19 19.96 -4.21
CA ARG A 63 -5.69 19.90 -2.84
C ARG A 63 -6.73 20.41 -1.85
N GLU A 64 -7.46 21.47 -2.20
CA GLU A 64 -8.49 22.03 -1.33
C GLU A 64 -9.66 21.05 -1.14
N SER A 65 -10.04 20.36 -2.21
CA SER A 65 -11.06 19.31 -2.19
C SER A 65 -10.64 18.11 -1.32
N LEU A 66 -9.36 17.72 -1.38
CA LEU A 66 -8.80 16.67 -0.53
C LEU A 66 -8.78 17.10 0.95
N GLU A 67 -8.34 18.32 1.25
CA GLU A 67 -8.29 18.86 2.61
C GLU A 67 -9.69 18.95 3.23
N LYS A 68 -10.70 19.40 2.48
CA LYS A 68 -12.11 19.40 2.93
C LYS A 68 -12.61 18.00 3.24
N LEU A 69 -12.31 17.01 2.39
CA LEU A 69 -12.73 15.63 2.60
C LEU A 69 -12.07 15.03 3.86
N VAL A 70 -10.78 15.30 4.08
CA VAL A 70 -10.06 14.85 5.28
C VAL A 70 -10.65 15.51 6.54
N LEU A 71 -10.91 16.81 6.51
CA LEU A 71 -11.55 17.53 7.63
C LEU A 71 -12.96 16.98 7.92
N GLU A 72 -13.72 16.64 6.90
CA GLU A 72 -15.04 16.03 7.06
C GLU A 72 -14.98 14.64 7.70
N ILE A 73 -14.04 13.79 7.29
CA ILE A 73 -13.84 12.46 7.89
C ILE A 73 -13.43 12.60 9.36
N LEU A 74 -12.52 13.53 9.66
CA LEU A 74 -12.09 13.81 11.03
C LEU A 74 -13.25 14.35 11.89
N ALA A 75 -14.06 15.26 11.34
CA ALA A 75 -15.25 15.77 12.02
C ALA A 75 -16.25 14.65 12.32
N ARG A 76 -16.53 13.76 11.35
CA ARG A 76 -17.42 12.60 11.57
C ARG A 76 -16.88 11.64 12.65
N ASN A 77 -15.57 11.46 12.73
CA ASN A 77 -14.94 10.60 13.74
C ASN A 77 -14.80 11.26 15.11
N THR A 78 -14.81 12.60 15.19
CA THR A 78 -14.65 13.36 16.44
C THR A 78 -15.97 13.88 17.02
N ALA A 79 -17.02 14.01 16.20
CA ALA A 79 -18.35 14.49 16.60
C ALA A 79 -19.21 13.44 17.33
N GLY A 80 -18.64 12.30 17.69
CA GLY A 80 -19.25 11.33 18.58
C GLY A 80 -20.01 10.22 17.85
N GLN A 81 -19.80 9.00 18.32
CA GLN A 81 -20.78 7.93 18.21
C GLN A 81 -22.08 8.38 18.88
N PRO A 82 -23.24 8.36 18.21
CA PRO A 82 -24.42 7.77 18.81
C PRO A 82 -24.29 6.26 18.63
N GLN A 83 -24.20 5.56 19.74
CA GLN A 83 -24.62 4.17 19.77
C GLN A 83 -26.06 4.08 19.26
N VAL A 84 -26.30 3.23 18.28
CA VAL A 84 -27.64 2.75 17.97
C VAL A 84 -27.69 1.29 18.41
N GLU A 85 -27.89 1.10 19.71
CA GLU A 85 -28.72 0.01 20.22
C GLU A 85 -30.16 0.56 20.15
N GLN A 86 -31.22 -0.12 19.71
CA GLN A 86 -31.60 -1.51 19.94
C GLN A 86 -32.80 -1.85 19.03
N GLY A 87 -32.91 -3.12 18.62
CA GLY A 87 -34.08 -3.66 17.93
C GLY A 87 -34.05 -5.18 17.88
N GLU A 88 -34.55 -5.81 18.95
CA GLU A 88 -34.49 -7.24 19.28
C GLU A 88 -35.07 -8.20 18.21
N ARG A 89 -34.37 -9.32 17.92
CA ARG A 89 -35.03 -10.64 17.79
C ARG A 89 -34.07 -11.85 17.98
N LYS A 90 -34.13 -12.38 19.20
CA LYS A 90 -34.18 -13.82 19.59
C LYS A 90 -32.99 -14.76 19.29
N THR A 91 -32.37 -15.19 20.40
CA THR A 91 -32.01 -16.58 20.77
C THR A 91 -31.06 -17.37 19.86
N SER A 92 -29.82 -17.60 20.32
CA SER A 92 -29.42 -18.90 20.93
C SER A 92 -27.93 -18.93 21.35
N THR A 93 -27.70 -19.22 22.65
CA THR A 93 -26.59 -20.03 23.24
C THR A 93 -25.09 -19.66 23.05
N GLU A 94 -24.50 -19.03 24.09
CA GLU A 94 -23.25 -19.30 24.88
C GLU A 94 -22.06 -20.15 24.34
N PRO A 95 -20.83 -20.06 24.94
CA PRO A 95 -20.15 -18.92 25.58
C PRO A 95 -18.61 -18.80 25.31
N LEU A 96 -18.08 -17.58 25.55
CA LEU A 96 -16.80 -17.22 26.22
C LEU A 96 -15.48 -17.92 25.84
N GLU A 97 -14.49 -17.15 25.33
CA GLU A 97 -13.16 -17.02 25.96
C GLU A 97 -12.53 -15.65 25.65
N THR A 98 -11.88 -15.13 26.69
CA THR A 98 -11.32 -13.79 26.88
C THR A 98 -9.81 -13.89 26.78
N ASP A 99 -9.12 -12.98 26.08
CA ASP A 99 -7.74 -12.58 26.44
C ASP A 99 -7.36 -11.32 25.62
N VAL A 100 -7.63 -10.13 26.16
CA VAL A 100 -6.68 -9.27 26.90
C VAL A 100 -5.51 -8.82 26.02
N VAL A 101 -5.58 -7.55 25.61
CA VAL A 101 -4.44 -6.74 25.17
C VAL A 101 -3.60 -6.39 26.41
N PRO A 102 -2.29 -6.71 26.48
CA PRO A 102 -1.46 -6.16 27.53
C PRO A 102 -0.84 -4.84 27.13
N GLN A 103 -0.98 -3.92 28.08
CA GLN A 103 -0.50 -2.56 28.17
C GLN A 103 1.02 -2.44 28.00
N ALA A 104 1.44 -1.28 27.50
CA ALA A 104 2.82 -0.83 27.36
C ALA A 104 3.61 -0.86 28.70
N ASP A 105 4.93 -0.98 28.54
CA ASP A 105 6.03 -0.67 29.48
C ASP A 105 6.82 -1.85 30.08
N ALA A 106 6.33 -3.09 30.08
CA ALA A 106 7.10 -4.24 30.61
C ALA A 106 7.78 -5.12 29.53
N ASP A 107 7.41 -5.00 28.26
CA ASP A 107 7.83 -5.93 27.19
C ASP A 107 8.95 -5.43 26.27
N VAL A 108 9.51 -4.23 26.51
CA VAL A 108 10.62 -3.71 25.69
C VAL A 108 11.87 -4.57 25.90
N GLU A 109 12.23 -4.90 27.14
CA GLU A 109 13.40 -5.74 27.40
C GLU A 109 13.27 -7.13 26.78
N LYS A 110 12.06 -7.71 26.74
CA LYS A 110 11.84 -9.05 26.15
C LYS A 110 11.97 -9.04 24.63
N TRP A 111 11.55 -7.96 23.98
CA TRP A 111 11.68 -7.77 22.53
C TRP A 111 13.14 -7.62 22.08
N PHE A 112 13.97 -6.97 22.90
CA PHE A 112 15.38 -6.73 22.61
C PHE A 112 16.32 -7.75 23.26
N GLY A 113 15.88 -8.99 23.51
CA GLY A 113 16.76 -10.06 24.01
C GLY A 113 17.25 -9.87 25.45
N GLY A 114 16.48 -9.17 26.27
CA GLY A 114 16.80 -8.82 27.65
C GLY A 114 17.85 -7.71 27.77
N LYS A 115 18.38 -7.56 28.97
CA LYS A 115 19.40 -6.55 29.35
C LYS A 115 20.64 -6.57 28.44
N ASN A 116 20.92 -7.70 27.80
CA ASN A 116 22.09 -7.90 26.94
C ASN A 116 21.89 -7.34 25.52
N GLY A 117 20.68 -7.40 24.96
CA GLY A 117 20.46 -6.87 23.62
C GLY A 117 20.25 -5.36 23.60
N VAL A 118 19.67 -4.78 24.67
CA VAL A 118 19.68 -3.31 24.84
C VAL A 118 21.11 -2.77 25.02
N ALA A 119 21.99 -3.48 25.73
CA ALA A 119 23.40 -3.12 25.86
C ALA A 119 24.17 -3.18 24.53
N SER A 120 23.82 -4.11 23.64
CA SER A 120 24.43 -4.23 22.30
C SER A 120 24.10 -3.04 21.40
N ILE A 121 22.88 -2.51 21.52
CA ILE A 121 22.44 -1.32 20.77
C ILE A 121 23.17 -0.07 21.29
N LEU A 122 23.27 0.08 22.61
CA LEU A 122 23.98 1.21 23.22
C LEU A 122 25.47 1.21 22.84
N SER A 123 26.13 0.05 22.88
CA SER A 123 27.53 -0.09 22.46
C SER A 123 27.74 0.25 20.98
N SER A 124 26.80 -0.13 20.10
CA SER A 124 26.86 0.27 18.69
C SER A 124 26.69 1.78 18.50
N LEU A 125 25.82 2.43 19.29
CA LEU A 125 25.64 3.89 19.23
C LEU A 125 26.88 4.65 19.70
N GLU A 126 27.51 4.20 20.79
CA GLU A 126 28.74 4.82 21.31
C GLU A 126 29.87 4.81 20.28
N MET A 127 29.98 3.76 19.46
CA MET A 127 30.98 3.68 18.39
C MET A 127 30.83 4.77 17.32
N PHE A 128 29.63 5.35 17.13
CA PHE A 128 29.43 6.46 16.18
C PHE A 128 29.74 7.83 16.77
N THR A 129 29.83 7.94 18.10
CA THR A 129 30.11 9.23 18.78
C THR A 129 31.59 9.54 18.95
N GLN A 130 32.47 8.61 18.57
CA GLN A 130 33.92 8.71 18.77
C GLN A 130 34.69 9.16 17.51
N ASN A 131 34.02 9.87 16.59
CA ASN A 131 34.64 10.49 15.41
C ASN A 131 34.07 11.89 15.16
#